data_AF-A0A3D9CSR0-F1
#
_entry.id   AF-A0A3D9CSR0-F1
#
_cell.length_a   1.000
_cell.length_b   1.000
_cell.length_c   1.000
_cell.angle_alpha   90.00
_cell.angle_beta   90.00
_cell.angle_gamma   90.00
#
_symmetry.space_group_name_H-M   'P 1'
#
loop_
_entity.id
_entity.type
_entity.pdbx_description
1 polymer ?
#
loop_
_entity_poly.entity_id
_entity_poly.type
_entity_poly.pdbx_seq_one_letter_code
_entity_poly.pdbx_strand_id
1 'polypeptide(L)'
;MTDLDLLHFEQLKKDVQSQYLKEYTPSHDDISKWKGIDIIYFQEDLRKKAKGNISEKSFYTYFKNSPVTKLPRIDMLNLLSIYAGYDSWYEFKKQHLFAGELLQENEDQEDENLQELEKTVSVSPELPKTEVQAKKVEIPTPENGDLQKSTTDNQDVTIKTNSSINSIDPPAKNFFKKNAWALVTSVLIAVTGLLGFKDVLFSKTYKYCFIDKDRSVNVINTLDIMVIKENESPIMYKIKPGECFLYSTKDKNLKMRISAPFYEPLEVNRNLENAPEEEKIELKPDDYKMAAYYFSIKDVKGGNPQEQVALIKQKRNQLENLISNNAVIYQVYDNDTYGIERLDKQKYITLVTTPTTSLKNLNVIEMKKDTNGKIISIKFKIASTDEKNK
;
A
#
# COMPACT_ATOMS: atom_id res chain seq x y z
N MET A 1 -28.49 -20.76 5.54
CA MET A 1 -27.67 -20.77 4.32
C MET A 1 -26.66 -19.67 4.48
N THR A 2 -25.38 -20.01 4.55
CA THR A 2 -24.32 -19.06 4.89
C THR A 2 -23.99 -18.22 3.65
N ASP A 3 -23.80 -16.91 3.83
CA ASP A 3 -23.20 -16.01 2.81
C ASP A 3 -21.87 -16.58 2.26
N LEU A 4 -21.27 -17.52 3.00
CA LEU A 4 -20.02 -18.20 2.72
C LEU A 4 -20.11 -19.26 1.62
N ASP A 5 -21.19 -20.03 1.53
CA ASP A 5 -21.38 -21.01 0.44
C ASP A 5 -21.53 -20.30 -0.92
N LEU A 6 -22.15 -19.11 -0.93
CA LEU A 6 -22.26 -18.27 -2.13
C LEU A 6 -20.89 -17.76 -2.58
N LEU A 7 -20.03 -17.40 -1.63
CA LEU A 7 -18.66 -16.96 -1.94
C LEU A 7 -17.81 -18.09 -2.51
N HIS A 8 -17.91 -19.30 -1.94
CA HIS A 8 -17.26 -20.49 -2.52
C HIS A 8 -17.75 -20.74 -3.94
N PHE A 9 -19.05 -20.55 -4.19
CA PHE A 9 -19.60 -20.79 -5.52
C PHE A 9 -19.08 -19.80 -6.56
N GLU A 10 -18.91 -18.52 -6.20
CA GLU A 10 -18.26 -17.55 -7.09
C GLU A 10 -16.80 -17.90 -7.37
N GLN A 11 -16.09 -18.49 -6.41
CA GLN A 11 -14.73 -18.99 -6.63
C GLN A 11 -14.74 -20.19 -7.59
N LEU A 12 -15.65 -21.14 -7.39
CA LEU A 12 -15.80 -22.28 -8.29
C LEU A 12 -16.09 -21.84 -9.73
N LYS A 13 -16.91 -20.79 -9.93
CA LYS A 13 -17.17 -20.24 -11.27
C LYS A 13 -15.90 -19.75 -11.96
N LYS A 14 -14.98 -19.13 -11.22
CA LYS A 14 -13.68 -18.67 -11.76
C LYS A 14 -12.78 -19.84 -12.13
N ASP A 15 -12.79 -20.91 -11.34
CA ASP A 15 -11.98 -22.09 -11.63
C ASP A 15 -12.53 -22.87 -12.82
N VAL A 16 -13.86 -22.97 -12.93
CA VAL A 16 -14.55 -23.51 -14.11
C VAL A 16 -14.20 -22.70 -15.37
N GLN A 17 -14.26 -21.37 -15.29
CA GLN A 17 -13.87 -20.49 -16.40
C GLN A 17 -12.40 -20.72 -16.78
N SER A 18 -11.50 -20.71 -15.80
CA SER A 18 -10.07 -20.91 -16.01
C SER A 18 -9.77 -22.26 -16.64
N GLN A 19 -10.50 -23.30 -16.25
CA GLN A 19 -10.36 -24.64 -16.82
C GLN A 19 -10.81 -24.70 -18.27
N TYR A 20 -11.91 -24.05 -18.63
CA TYR A 20 -12.37 -24.00 -20.02
C TYR A 20 -11.40 -23.22 -20.92
N LEU A 21 -10.87 -22.09 -20.43
CA LEU A 21 -9.93 -21.24 -21.16
C LEU A 21 -8.55 -21.88 -21.43
N LYS A 22 -8.22 -22.99 -20.76
CA LYS A 22 -6.97 -23.74 -21.04
C LYS A 22 -6.98 -24.40 -22.42
N GLU A 23 -8.15 -24.84 -22.88
CA GLU A 23 -8.30 -25.65 -24.10
C GLU A 23 -9.11 -24.95 -25.20
N TYR A 24 -9.90 -23.93 -24.84
CA TYR A 24 -10.84 -23.26 -25.74
C TYR A 24 -10.70 -21.74 -25.69
N THR A 25 -11.00 -21.09 -26.82
CA THR A 25 -11.03 -19.63 -26.95
C THR A 25 -12.47 -19.18 -27.25
N PRO A 26 -13.29 -18.90 -26.22
CA PRO A 26 -14.65 -18.38 -26.39
C PRO A 26 -14.64 -16.94 -26.90
N SER A 27 -15.83 -16.42 -27.23
CA SER A 27 -15.96 -15.02 -27.71
C SER A 27 -15.49 -13.96 -26.71
N HIS A 28 -15.50 -14.27 -25.41
CA HIS A 28 -15.06 -13.39 -24.32
C HIS A 28 -14.41 -14.25 -23.23
N ASP A 29 -13.38 -13.73 -22.57
CA ASP A 29 -12.74 -14.45 -21.46
C ASP A 29 -13.69 -14.67 -20.28
N ASP A 30 -14.58 -13.71 -20.03
CA ASP A 30 -15.54 -13.73 -18.94
C ASP A 30 -16.75 -14.63 -19.25
N ILE A 31 -16.94 -15.67 -18.44
CA ILE A 31 -18.03 -16.65 -18.57
C ILE A 31 -19.42 -16.02 -18.47
N SER A 32 -19.54 -14.90 -17.75
CA SER A 32 -20.80 -14.17 -17.65
C SER A 32 -21.20 -13.49 -18.96
N LYS A 33 -20.29 -13.38 -19.94
CA LYS A 33 -20.56 -12.76 -21.25
C LYS A 33 -20.88 -13.77 -22.35
N TRP A 34 -20.64 -15.06 -22.13
CA TRP A 34 -20.87 -16.13 -23.11
C TRP A 34 -22.33 -16.22 -23.57
N LYS A 35 -22.56 -16.42 -24.85
CA LYS A 35 -23.91 -16.49 -25.44
C LYS A 35 -23.99 -17.61 -26.47
N GLY A 36 -25.16 -18.24 -26.59
CA GLY A 36 -25.50 -19.17 -27.66
C GLY A 36 -24.43 -20.25 -27.83
N ILE A 37 -23.62 -20.12 -28.89
CA ILE A 37 -22.60 -21.10 -29.26
C ILE A 37 -21.55 -21.35 -28.17
N ASP A 38 -21.11 -20.31 -27.45
CA ASP A 38 -20.13 -20.47 -26.35
C ASP A 38 -20.71 -21.33 -25.22
N ILE A 39 -22.00 -21.16 -24.93
CA ILE A 39 -22.71 -21.94 -23.90
C ILE A 39 -22.83 -23.39 -24.35
N ILE A 40 -23.15 -23.63 -25.64
CA ILE A 40 -23.26 -24.97 -26.21
C ILE A 40 -21.91 -25.69 -26.15
N TYR A 41 -20.82 -25.04 -26.56
CA TYR A 41 -19.49 -25.65 -26.50
C TYR A 41 -19.04 -25.94 -25.07
N PHE A 42 -19.33 -25.03 -24.13
CA PHE A 42 -19.11 -25.30 -22.72
C PHE A 42 -19.92 -26.51 -22.23
N GLN A 43 -21.21 -26.61 -22.60
CA GLN A 43 -22.04 -27.77 -22.24
C GLN A 43 -21.51 -29.09 -22.80
N GLU A 44 -20.99 -29.07 -24.04
CA GLU A 44 -20.36 -30.25 -24.64
C GLU A 44 -19.06 -30.63 -23.94
N ASP A 45 -18.20 -29.67 -23.61
CA ASP A 45 -16.95 -29.95 -22.88
C ASP A 45 -17.22 -30.46 -21.46
N LEU A 46 -18.18 -29.85 -20.76
CA LEU A 46 -18.63 -30.29 -19.45
C LEU A 46 -19.13 -31.74 -19.48
N ARG A 47 -19.87 -32.11 -20.53
CA ARG A 47 -20.34 -33.48 -20.73
C ARG A 47 -19.20 -34.46 -21.00
N LYS A 48 -18.16 -34.04 -21.71
CA LYS A 48 -16.97 -34.88 -22.00
C LYS A 48 -16.13 -35.12 -20.74
N LYS A 49 -15.86 -34.07 -19.96
CA LYS A 49 -14.93 -34.13 -18.82
C LYS A 49 -15.59 -34.64 -17.54
N ALA A 50 -16.77 -34.10 -17.20
CA ALA A 50 -17.42 -34.36 -15.92
C ALA A 50 -18.64 -35.30 -16.01
N LYS A 51 -18.94 -35.83 -17.22
CA LYS A 51 -20.03 -36.79 -17.48
C LYS A 51 -21.42 -36.35 -17.01
N GLY A 52 -21.67 -35.04 -16.87
CA GLY A 52 -22.98 -34.48 -16.54
C GLY A 52 -23.43 -33.42 -17.53
N ASN A 53 -24.63 -32.89 -17.32
CA ASN A 53 -25.24 -31.89 -18.18
C ASN A 53 -25.76 -30.70 -17.37
N ILE A 54 -25.58 -29.50 -17.92
CA ILE A 54 -26.19 -28.28 -17.40
C ILE A 54 -27.17 -27.73 -18.44
N SER A 55 -28.40 -27.40 -18.02
CA SER A 55 -29.36 -26.78 -18.93
C SER A 55 -28.96 -25.33 -19.23
N GLU A 56 -29.34 -24.82 -20.39
CA GLU A 56 -29.10 -23.41 -20.75
C GLU A 56 -29.72 -22.47 -19.71
N LYS A 57 -30.95 -22.77 -19.25
CA LYS A 57 -31.62 -22.02 -18.17
C LYS A 57 -30.78 -21.98 -16.88
N SER A 58 -30.17 -23.09 -16.50
CA SER A 58 -29.28 -23.15 -15.33
C SER A 58 -28.03 -22.30 -15.54
N PHE A 59 -27.45 -22.31 -16.75
CA PHE A 59 -26.33 -21.46 -17.09
C PHE A 59 -26.68 -19.97 -16.90
N TYR A 60 -27.80 -19.52 -17.48
CA TYR A 60 -28.28 -18.14 -17.29
C TYR A 60 -28.57 -17.80 -15.83
N THR A 61 -29.04 -18.75 -15.03
CA THR A 61 -29.36 -18.49 -13.62
C THR A 61 -28.10 -18.24 -12.77
N TYR A 62 -27.05 -19.03 -12.99
CA TYR A 62 -25.89 -19.08 -12.08
C TYR A 62 -24.62 -18.40 -12.63
N PHE A 63 -24.46 -18.33 -13.96
CA PHE A 63 -23.27 -17.75 -14.58
C PHE A 63 -23.48 -16.31 -15.08
N LYS A 64 -24.71 -15.91 -15.44
CA LYS A 64 -24.99 -14.54 -15.89
C LYS A 64 -25.23 -13.54 -14.76
N ASN A 65 -25.79 -13.99 -13.64
CA ASN A 65 -26.08 -13.12 -12.52
C ASN A 65 -24.80 -12.95 -11.68
N SER A 66 -24.37 -11.71 -11.51
CA SER A 66 -23.29 -11.31 -10.60
C SER A 66 -23.80 -10.13 -9.76
N PRO A 67 -23.92 -10.26 -8.43
CA PRO A 67 -23.59 -11.43 -7.60
C PRO A 67 -24.65 -12.55 -7.65
N VAL A 68 -24.23 -13.81 -7.48
CA VAL A 68 -25.16 -14.95 -7.39
C VAL A 68 -25.99 -14.85 -6.11
N THR A 69 -27.30 -14.81 -6.26
CA THR A 69 -28.26 -14.69 -5.13
C THR A 69 -28.71 -16.03 -4.57
N LYS A 70 -28.44 -17.14 -5.28
CA LYS A 70 -28.90 -18.48 -4.92
C LYS A 70 -27.90 -19.54 -5.34
N LEU A 71 -27.63 -20.48 -4.43
CA LEU A 71 -26.77 -21.63 -4.69
C LEU A 71 -27.47 -22.65 -5.61
N PRO A 72 -26.75 -23.29 -6.55
CA PRO A 72 -27.21 -24.50 -7.23
C PRO A 72 -27.46 -25.68 -6.28
N ARG A 73 -28.18 -26.70 -6.79
CA ARG A 73 -28.29 -27.99 -6.10
C ARG A 73 -26.92 -28.66 -6.02
N ILE A 74 -26.74 -29.52 -5.01
CA ILE A 74 -25.46 -30.20 -4.74
C ILE A 74 -24.93 -30.99 -5.95
N ASP A 75 -25.80 -31.62 -6.74
CA ASP A 75 -25.40 -32.36 -7.94
C ASP A 75 -24.72 -31.46 -8.98
N MET A 76 -25.21 -30.23 -9.12
CA MET A 76 -24.63 -29.25 -10.05
C MET A 76 -23.30 -28.70 -9.51
N LEU A 77 -23.19 -28.51 -8.19
CA LEU A 77 -21.94 -28.10 -7.56
C LEU A 77 -20.86 -29.17 -7.70
N ASN A 78 -21.20 -30.43 -7.46
CA ASN A 78 -20.31 -31.57 -7.67
C ASN A 78 -19.87 -31.65 -9.14
N LEU A 79 -20.81 -31.53 -10.07
CA LEU A 79 -20.52 -31.53 -11.51
C LEU A 79 -19.52 -30.45 -11.91
N LEU A 80 -19.71 -29.23 -11.43
CA LEU A 80 -18.81 -28.10 -11.69
C LEU A 80 -17.45 -28.27 -11.02
N SER A 81 -17.42 -28.87 -9.83
CA SER A 81 -16.17 -29.18 -9.09
C SER A 81 -15.34 -30.23 -9.84
N ILE A 82 -15.98 -31.32 -10.30
CA ILE A 82 -15.36 -32.35 -11.15
C ILE A 82 -14.82 -31.74 -12.43
N TYR A 83 -15.60 -30.85 -13.05
CA TYR A 83 -15.12 -30.15 -14.24
C TYR A 83 -13.86 -29.32 -13.97
N ALA A 84 -13.82 -28.61 -12.84
CA ALA A 84 -12.68 -27.78 -12.44
C ALA A 84 -11.46 -28.59 -11.93
N GLY A 85 -11.59 -29.91 -11.75
CA GLY A 85 -10.51 -30.82 -11.38
C GLY A 85 -10.53 -31.30 -9.92
N TYR A 86 -11.65 -31.16 -9.23
CA TYR A 86 -11.86 -31.62 -7.84
C TYR A 86 -12.83 -32.81 -7.81
N ASP A 87 -12.69 -33.75 -6.88
CA ASP A 87 -13.54 -34.94 -6.77
C ASP A 87 -14.99 -34.60 -6.40
N SER A 88 -15.22 -33.53 -5.63
CA SER A 88 -16.56 -33.11 -5.20
C SER A 88 -16.64 -31.65 -4.77
N TRP A 89 -17.86 -31.13 -4.59
CA TRP A 89 -18.10 -29.82 -3.99
C TRP A 89 -17.51 -29.72 -2.58
N TYR A 90 -17.60 -30.81 -1.81
CA TYR A 90 -17.01 -30.86 -0.47
C TYR A 90 -15.49 -30.71 -0.53
N GLU A 91 -14.83 -31.45 -1.43
CA GLU A 91 -13.39 -31.35 -1.61
C GLU A 91 -12.96 -29.98 -2.13
N PHE A 92 -13.74 -29.41 -3.07
CA PHE A 92 -13.52 -28.04 -3.53
C PHE A 92 -13.55 -27.06 -2.36
N LYS A 93 -14.58 -27.12 -1.50
CA LYS A 93 -14.63 -26.29 -0.29
C LYS A 93 -13.46 -26.57 0.64
N LYS A 94 -13.05 -27.83 0.78
CA LYS A 94 -11.91 -28.23 1.61
C LYS A 94 -10.56 -27.70 1.09
N GLN A 95 -10.41 -27.49 -0.21
CA GLN A 95 -9.21 -26.91 -0.78
C GLN A 95 -9.27 -25.36 -0.82
N HIS A 96 -10.47 -24.79 -0.63
CA HIS A 96 -10.74 -23.35 -0.72
C HIS A 96 -11.42 -22.80 0.53
N LEU A 97 -11.17 -23.37 1.72
CA LEU A 97 -11.84 -22.90 2.92
C LEU A 97 -11.49 -21.43 3.17
N PHE A 98 -12.53 -20.67 3.51
CA PHE A 98 -12.34 -19.35 4.08
C PHE A 98 -11.82 -19.45 5.51
N ALA A 99 -11.13 -18.40 5.97
CA ALA A 99 -10.56 -18.31 7.31
C ALA A 99 -11.57 -18.59 8.44
N GLY A 100 -12.88 -18.41 8.22
CA GLY A 100 -13.92 -18.76 9.20
C GLY A 100 -14.23 -20.26 9.28
N GLU A 101 -14.18 -20.99 8.17
CA GLU A 101 -14.42 -22.44 8.14
C GLU A 101 -13.14 -23.21 8.50
N LEU A 102 -11.95 -22.69 8.15
CA LEU A 102 -10.67 -23.28 8.58
C LEU A 102 -10.57 -23.38 10.11
N LEU A 103 -11.16 -22.41 10.83
CA LEU A 103 -11.14 -22.42 12.29
C LEU A 103 -12.12 -23.46 12.85
N GLN A 104 -13.26 -23.69 12.19
CA GLN A 104 -14.24 -24.71 12.60
C GLN A 104 -13.75 -26.12 12.31
N GLU A 105 -13.20 -26.39 11.12
CA GLU A 105 -12.64 -27.73 10.81
C GLU A 105 -11.47 -28.08 11.74
N ASN A 106 -10.63 -27.11 12.15
CA ASN A 106 -9.57 -27.38 13.12
C ASN A 106 -10.09 -27.56 14.56
N GLU A 107 -11.15 -26.86 14.97
CA GLU A 107 -11.82 -27.12 16.27
C GLU A 107 -12.46 -28.53 16.27
N ASP A 108 -13.12 -28.93 15.18
CA ASP A 108 -13.70 -30.26 15.00
C ASP A 108 -12.62 -31.36 14.93
N GLN A 109 -11.47 -31.09 14.29
CA GLN A 109 -10.33 -32.01 14.23
C GLN A 109 -9.53 -32.11 15.54
N GLU A 110 -9.47 -31.03 16.33
CA GLU A 110 -8.89 -31.04 17.68
C GLU A 110 -9.77 -31.88 18.61
N ASP A 111 -11.10 -31.78 18.53
CA ASP A 111 -12.04 -32.60 19.30
C ASP A 111 -12.02 -34.09 18.89
N GLU A 112 -11.88 -34.42 17.60
CA GLU A 112 -11.73 -35.81 17.14
C GLU A 112 -10.37 -36.41 17.55
N ASN A 113 -9.27 -35.65 17.48
CA ASN A 113 -7.96 -36.10 17.94
C ASN A 113 -7.92 -36.31 19.46
N LEU A 114 -8.58 -35.46 20.24
CA LEU A 114 -8.69 -35.61 21.70
C LEU A 114 -9.38 -36.93 22.07
N GLN A 115 -10.40 -37.36 21.32
CA GLN A 115 -11.10 -38.63 21.55
C GLN A 115 -10.28 -39.88 21.14
N GLU A 116 -9.38 -39.77 20.16
CA GLU A 116 -8.44 -40.85 19.81
C GLU A 116 -7.23 -40.91 20.76
N LEU A 117 -6.75 -39.77 21.25
CA LEU A 117 -5.71 -39.67 22.28
C LEU A 117 -6.18 -40.22 23.62
N GLU A 118 -7.42 -39.99 24.04
CA GLU A 118 -7.98 -40.60 25.25
C GLU A 118 -8.09 -42.14 25.16
N LYS A 119 -8.33 -42.69 23.97
CA LYS A 119 -8.35 -44.15 23.75
C LYS A 119 -6.96 -44.77 23.77
N THR A 120 -5.92 -44.03 23.39
CA THR A 120 -4.54 -44.53 23.32
C THR A 120 -3.75 -44.36 24.62
N VAL A 121 -4.09 -43.37 25.45
CA VAL A 121 -3.47 -43.15 26.78
C VAL A 121 -3.90 -44.20 27.81
N SER A 122 -5.00 -44.93 27.57
CA SER A 122 -5.50 -45.95 28.52
C SER A 122 -4.82 -47.33 28.40
N VAL A 123 -3.87 -47.52 27.48
CA VAL A 123 -3.14 -48.78 27.30
C VAL A 123 -1.62 -48.55 27.36
N SER A 124 -1.03 -48.97 28.48
CA SER A 124 0.37 -49.36 28.67
C SER A 124 1.43 -48.33 29.13
N PRO A 125 2.50 -48.80 29.82
CA PRO A 125 3.01 -48.20 31.07
C PRO A 125 4.42 -47.58 30.98
N GLU A 126 4.85 -47.03 32.13
CA GLU A 126 5.93 -46.08 32.41
C GLU A 126 7.42 -46.49 32.21
N LEU A 127 8.24 -45.41 32.10
CA LEU A 127 9.66 -45.18 32.50
C LEU A 127 10.80 -45.55 31.51
N PRO A 128 12.02 -44.93 31.58
CA PRO A 128 12.49 -43.75 32.33
C PRO A 128 13.35 -42.71 31.52
N LYS A 129 13.67 -41.60 32.21
CA LYS A 129 14.45 -40.40 31.82
C LYS A 129 15.98 -40.61 31.84
N THR A 130 16.71 -39.89 30.98
CA THR A 130 18.10 -39.42 31.25
C THR A 130 18.41 -38.10 30.51
N GLU A 131 18.87 -37.10 31.26
CA GLU A 131 19.47 -35.80 30.85
C GLU A 131 20.93 -35.93 30.43
N VAL A 132 21.50 -35.01 29.62
CA VAL A 132 22.84 -34.39 29.81
C VAL A 132 22.96 -33.07 29.02
N GLN A 133 23.54 -32.03 29.65
CA GLN A 133 23.95 -30.70 29.14
C GLN A 133 25.45 -30.60 28.80
N ALA A 134 25.87 -29.58 28.02
CA ALA A 134 27.11 -28.74 28.12
C ALA A 134 27.54 -28.18 26.73
N LYS A 135 28.33 -27.12 26.48
CA LYS A 135 28.79 -25.85 27.11
C LYS A 135 29.66 -25.10 26.05
N LYS A 136 29.74 -23.76 26.14
CA LYS A 136 30.47 -22.73 25.34
C LYS A 136 32.01 -22.66 25.59
N VAL A 137 32.86 -22.26 24.61
CA VAL A 137 34.15 -21.47 24.72
C VAL A 137 34.58 -20.82 23.35
N GLU A 138 35.39 -19.75 23.42
CA GLU A 138 35.83 -18.66 22.49
C GLU A 138 37.11 -18.84 21.60
N ILE A 139 37.16 -18.01 20.52
CA ILE A 139 38.20 -17.28 19.69
C ILE A 139 39.72 -17.62 19.74
N PRO A 140 40.49 -17.47 18.63
CA PRO A 140 41.30 -16.24 18.35
C PRO A 140 41.44 -15.79 16.86
N THR A 141 41.92 -14.54 16.69
CA THR A 141 42.20 -13.73 15.46
C THR A 141 43.48 -14.13 14.68
N PRO A 142 43.66 -13.62 13.43
CA PRO A 142 44.94 -12.97 13.09
C PRO A 142 44.85 -11.72 12.17
N GLU A 143 46.00 -11.06 12.07
CA GLU A 143 46.34 -9.73 11.52
C GLU A 143 47.17 -9.81 10.22
N ASN A 144 47.38 -8.65 9.57
CA ASN A 144 48.28 -8.25 8.45
C ASN A 144 47.60 -8.09 7.06
N GLY A 145 47.90 -7.09 6.22
CA GLY A 145 48.96 -6.08 6.25
C GLY A 145 48.76 -4.95 5.23
N ASP A 146 49.59 -3.93 5.38
CA ASP A 146 49.57 -2.61 4.75
C ASP A 146 50.50 -2.53 3.52
N LEU A 147 50.05 -1.87 2.45
CA LEU A 147 50.83 -1.54 1.23
C LEU A 147 50.26 -0.28 0.55
N GLN A 148 50.92 0.88 0.70
CA GLN A 148 51.51 1.68 -0.39
C GLN A 148 51.77 3.14 0.02
N LYS A 149 53.01 3.58 -0.22
CA LYS A 149 53.48 4.96 -0.19
C LYS A 149 53.28 5.61 -1.57
N SER A 150 52.90 6.89 -1.59
CA SER A 150 53.39 7.84 -2.59
C SER A 150 53.28 9.29 -2.09
N THR A 151 54.44 9.94 -2.08
CA THR A 151 54.73 11.36 -1.84
C THR A 151 54.58 12.14 -3.14
N THR A 152 54.08 13.39 -3.13
CA THR A 152 54.71 14.51 -3.89
C THR A 152 54.27 15.89 -3.39
N ASP A 153 55.26 16.63 -2.89
CA ASP A 153 55.59 18.06 -2.98
C ASP A 153 54.53 19.17 -3.12
N ASN A 154 54.61 20.07 -2.14
CA ASN A 154 54.13 21.44 -2.16
C ASN A 154 55.01 22.31 -3.09
N GLN A 155 54.39 23.13 -3.93
CA GLN A 155 55.04 24.29 -4.55
C GLN A 155 54.29 25.58 -4.19
N ASP A 156 55.01 26.46 -3.50
CA ASP A 156 54.66 27.86 -3.24
C ASP A 156 54.88 28.69 -4.51
N VAL A 157 53.84 29.41 -4.95
CA VAL A 157 53.94 30.40 -6.04
C VAL A 157 54.02 31.80 -5.43
N THR A 158 55.22 32.37 -5.48
CA THR A 158 55.48 33.78 -5.17
C THR A 158 55.07 34.67 -6.35
N ILE A 159 54.08 35.55 -6.17
CA ILE A 159 53.82 36.65 -7.11
C ILE A 159 54.26 37.97 -6.45
N LYS A 160 55.29 38.58 -7.05
CA LYS A 160 55.86 39.86 -6.66
C LYS A 160 54.88 40.99 -6.99
N THR A 161 54.55 41.78 -5.97
CA THR A 161 53.83 43.05 -6.10
C THR A 161 54.85 44.15 -6.39
N ASN A 162 54.80 44.74 -7.58
CA ASN A 162 55.50 46.00 -7.87
C ASN A 162 54.47 47.13 -7.88
N SER A 163 54.51 47.94 -6.83
CA SER A 163 53.80 49.21 -6.73
C SER A 163 54.51 50.26 -7.59
N SER A 164 53.79 50.82 -8.56
CA SER A 164 54.12 52.13 -9.15
C SER A 164 52.91 53.03 -8.96
N ILE A 165 53.10 54.03 -8.09
CA ILE A 165 52.20 55.14 -7.83
C ILE A 165 52.19 56.04 -9.06
N ASN A 166 51.05 56.16 -9.73
CA ASN A 166 50.74 57.32 -10.55
C ASN A 166 49.52 58.01 -9.96
N SER A 167 49.76 59.20 -9.44
CA SER A 167 48.79 60.20 -9.02
C SER A 167 47.79 60.49 -10.14
N ILE A 168 46.50 60.34 -9.85
CA ILE A 168 45.41 60.95 -10.62
C ILE A 168 44.85 62.06 -9.75
N ASP A 169 45.19 63.30 -10.12
CA ASP A 169 44.51 64.50 -9.62
C ASP A 169 42.99 64.40 -9.87
N PRO A 170 42.15 64.92 -8.96
CA PRO A 170 40.70 64.88 -9.13
C PRO A 170 40.26 65.94 -10.15
N PRO A 171 39.54 65.60 -11.24
CA PRO A 171 38.89 66.63 -12.02
C PRO A 171 37.63 67.09 -11.27
N ALA A 172 37.77 68.30 -10.74
CA ALA A 172 36.79 69.37 -10.71
C ALA A 172 35.30 68.96 -10.81
N LYS A 173 34.58 69.31 -9.72
CA LYS A 173 33.16 69.66 -9.67
C LYS A 173 32.69 70.37 -10.96
N ASN A 174 32.18 69.63 -11.96
CA ASN A 174 31.21 70.13 -12.97
C ASN A 174 30.69 69.07 -13.97
N PHE A 175 30.96 67.77 -13.81
CA PHE A 175 30.33 66.72 -14.64
C PHE A 175 28.86 66.42 -14.26
N PHE A 176 28.48 66.67 -13.00
CA PHE A 176 27.15 66.37 -12.48
C PHE A 176 26.03 67.29 -12.99
N LYS A 177 26.36 68.46 -13.56
CA LYS A 177 25.33 69.43 -14.01
C LYS A 177 24.89 69.25 -15.47
N LYS A 178 25.72 68.67 -16.35
CA LYS A 178 25.41 68.49 -17.78
C LYS A 178 24.85 67.10 -18.12
N ASN A 179 25.22 66.08 -17.33
CA ASN A 179 24.76 64.69 -17.51
C ASN A 179 23.73 64.27 -16.45
N ALA A 180 23.21 65.23 -15.67
CA ALA A 180 22.19 64.99 -14.64
C ALA A 180 20.98 64.23 -15.20
N TRP A 181 20.52 64.59 -16.41
CA TRP A 181 19.37 63.95 -17.05
C TRP A 181 19.64 62.48 -17.42
N ALA A 182 20.86 62.13 -17.83
CA ALA A 182 21.26 60.76 -18.13
C ALA A 182 21.36 59.89 -16.85
N LEU A 183 21.81 60.48 -15.73
CA LEU A 183 21.78 59.81 -14.43
C LEU A 183 20.33 59.62 -13.94
N VAL A 184 19.47 60.62 -14.10
CA VAL A 184 18.05 60.53 -13.74
C VAL A 184 17.33 59.47 -14.57
N THR A 185 17.56 59.42 -15.89
CA THR A 185 16.95 58.37 -16.74
C THR A 185 17.52 56.98 -16.46
N SER A 186 18.82 56.85 -16.18
CA SER A 186 19.41 55.58 -15.76
C SER A 186 18.84 55.07 -14.44
N VAL A 187 18.69 55.96 -13.44
CA VAL A 187 18.04 55.62 -12.16
C VAL A 187 16.57 55.27 -12.39
N LEU A 188 15.86 56.00 -13.24
CA LEU A 188 14.46 55.71 -13.57
C LEU A 188 14.33 54.32 -14.22
N ILE A 189 15.19 53.97 -15.18
CA ILE A 189 15.22 52.66 -15.83
C ILE A 189 15.52 51.56 -14.81
N ALA A 190 16.50 51.78 -13.91
CA ALA A 190 16.83 50.83 -12.85
C ALA A 190 15.65 50.62 -11.88
N VAL A 191 14.98 51.70 -11.45
CA VAL A 191 13.80 51.63 -10.58
C VAL A 191 12.63 50.96 -11.28
N THR A 192 12.41 51.25 -12.57
CA THR A 192 11.33 50.63 -13.37
C THR A 192 11.61 49.15 -13.60
N GLY A 193 12.87 48.77 -13.83
CA GLY A 193 13.31 47.38 -13.87
C GLY A 193 13.10 46.68 -12.52
N LEU A 194 13.49 47.31 -11.41
CA LEU A 194 13.30 46.76 -10.06
C LEU A 194 11.81 46.57 -9.72
N LEU A 195 10.94 47.50 -10.13
CA LEU A 195 9.50 47.41 -9.95
C LEU A 195 8.87 46.32 -10.83
N GLY A 196 9.37 46.15 -12.06
CA GLY A 196 8.93 45.10 -12.99
C GLY A 196 9.31 43.69 -12.53
N PHE A 197 10.47 43.53 -11.87
CA PHE A 197 10.95 42.25 -11.32
C PHE A 197 10.78 42.11 -9.80
N LYS A 198 10.05 43.03 -9.15
CA LYS A 198 9.80 43.00 -7.70
C LYS A 198 9.31 41.63 -7.25
N ASP A 199 8.54 40.96 -8.11
CA ASP A 199 7.87 39.74 -7.72
C ASP A 199 8.80 38.51 -7.63
N VAL A 200 9.95 38.56 -8.29
CA VAL A 200 10.98 37.51 -8.24
C VAL A 200 12.11 37.89 -7.28
N LEU A 201 12.42 39.19 -7.16
CA LEU A 201 13.50 39.67 -6.31
C LEU A 201 13.19 39.60 -4.81
N PHE A 202 11.92 39.67 -4.41
CA PHE A 202 11.51 39.71 -2.99
C PHE A 202 10.90 38.41 -2.47
N SER A 203 10.89 37.33 -3.25
CA SER A 203 10.45 36.01 -2.77
C SER A 203 11.60 35.27 -2.08
N LYS A 204 11.30 34.63 -0.95
CA LYS A 204 12.22 33.70 -0.28
C LYS A 204 11.82 32.27 -0.60
N THR A 205 12.81 31.42 -0.80
CA THR A 205 12.61 29.98 -1.06
C THR A 205 12.89 29.20 0.21
N TYR A 206 11.93 28.39 0.63
CA TYR A 206 12.04 27.50 1.77
C TYR A 206 12.13 26.06 1.30
N LYS A 207 12.97 25.27 1.98
CA LYS A 207 13.22 23.86 1.70
C LYS A 207 12.75 23.02 2.88
N TYR A 208 11.75 22.17 2.64
CA TYR A 208 11.20 21.25 3.64
C TYR A 208 11.54 19.82 3.25
N CYS A 209 12.33 19.14 4.07
CA CYS A 209 12.65 17.73 3.89
C CYS A 209 11.86 16.88 4.90
N PHE A 210 11.45 15.68 4.52
CA PHE A 210 10.54 14.85 5.32
C PHE A 210 11.23 13.57 5.78
N ILE A 211 11.19 13.34 7.09
CA ILE A 211 11.79 12.17 7.72
C ILE A 211 10.73 11.39 8.50
N ASP A 212 10.92 10.09 8.57
CA ASP A 212 10.17 9.19 9.42
C ASP A 212 10.56 9.44 10.89
N LYS A 213 9.59 9.77 11.74
CA LYS A 213 9.82 10.08 13.14
C LYS A 213 10.49 8.95 13.92
N ASP A 214 10.12 7.70 13.62
CA ASP A 214 10.55 6.55 14.41
C ASP A 214 11.90 6.00 13.91
N ARG A 215 12.11 6.05 12.59
CA ARG A 215 13.31 5.51 11.94
C ARG A 215 14.38 6.55 11.66
N SER A 216 14.04 7.85 11.72
CA SER A 216 14.92 8.97 11.36
C SER A 216 15.52 8.86 9.94
N VAL A 217 14.85 8.15 9.04
CA VAL A 217 15.21 8.01 7.62
C VAL A 217 14.23 8.78 6.74
N ASN A 218 14.56 8.99 5.47
CA ASN A 218 13.66 9.65 4.53
C ASN A 218 12.34 8.87 4.35
N VAL A 219 11.26 9.61 4.14
CA VAL A 219 9.94 9.04 3.87
C VAL A 219 9.94 8.30 2.54
N ILE A 220 9.46 7.04 2.57
CA ILE A 220 9.47 6.12 1.42
C ILE A 220 8.29 6.27 0.46
N ASN A 221 7.27 7.06 0.82
CA ASN A 221 6.07 7.25 0.00
C ASN A 221 6.06 8.62 -0.66
N THR A 222 5.31 8.73 -1.76
CA THR A 222 4.94 10.02 -2.34
C THR A 222 4.13 10.83 -1.33
N LEU A 223 4.43 12.12 -1.21
CA LEU A 223 3.74 13.05 -0.32
C LEU A 223 2.81 13.95 -1.11
N ASP A 224 1.60 14.12 -0.60
CA ASP A 224 0.64 15.12 -1.06
C ASP A 224 0.68 16.30 -0.08
N ILE A 225 1.17 17.44 -0.55
CA ILE A 225 1.27 18.69 0.21
C ILE A 225 0.22 19.66 -0.31
N MET A 226 -0.68 20.07 0.59
CA MET A 226 -1.71 21.05 0.33
C MET A 226 -1.33 22.37 0.99
N VAL A 227 -0.91 23.36 0.20
CA VAL A 227 -0.64 24.72 0.69
C VAL A 227 -1.94 25.50 0.74
N ILE A 228 -2.27 26.05 1.91
CA ILE A 228 -3.51 26.75 2.19
C ILE A 228 -3.19 28.24 2.33
N LYS A 229 -3.77 29.05 1.45
CA LYS A 229 -3.69 30.52 1.47
C LYS A 229 -5.01 31.13 1.93
N GLU A 230 -4.95 32.34 2.45
CA GLU A 230 -6.16 33.06 2.86
C GLU A 230 -6.98 33.45 1.63
N ASN A 231 -8.30 33.22 1.68
CA ASN A 231 -9.27 33.54 0.62
C ASN A 231 -9.00 32.88 -0.75
N GLU A 232 -8.15 31.86 -0.78
CA GLU A 232 -7.83 31.11 -2.00
C GLU A 232 -8.07 29.62 -1.78
N SER A 233 -8.37 28.92 -2.88
CA SER A 233 -8.42 27.47 -2.88
C SER A 233 -7.02 26.89 -2.62
N PRO A 234 -6.90 25.76 -1.88
CA PRO A 234 -5.60 25.16 -1.62
C PRO A 234 -4.88 24.71 -2.89
N ILE A 235 -3.56 24.87 -2.90
CA ILE A 235 -2.69 24.47 -4.00
C ILE A 235 -2.03 23.12 -3.64
N MET A 236 -2.15 22.14 -4.53
CA MET A 236 -1.67 20.77 -4.32
C MET A 236 -0.32 20.53 -4.99
N TYR A 237 0.60 19.91 -4.26
CA TYR A 237 1.91 19.48 -4.74
C TYR A 237 2.13 18.00 -4.44
N LYS A 238 2.67 17.27 -5.42
CA LYS A 238 3.08 15.87 -5.28
C LYS A 238 4.60 15.78 -5.22
N ILE A 239 5.13 15.27 -4.12
CA ILE A 239 6.57 15.12 -3.90
C ILE A 239 6.93 13.64 -3.96
N LYS A 240 8.01 13.30 -4.67
CA LYS A 240 8.48 11.92 -4.76
C LYS A 240 9.17 11.49 -3.45
N PRO A 241 9.25 10.19 -3.17
CA PRO A 241 10.00 9.68 -2.02
C PRO A 241 11.43 10.23 -1.97
N GLY A 242 11.85 10.71 -0.81
CA GLY A 242 13.20 11.25 -0.59
C GLY A 242 13.49 12.64 -1.16
N GLU A 243 12.57 13.25 -1.92
CA GLU A 243 12.72 14.63 -2.39
C GLU A 243 12.25 15.64 -1.33
N CYS A 244 12.88 16.81 -1.28
CA CYS A 244 12.44 17.92 -0.43
C CYS A 244 11.48 18.83 -1.20
N PHE A 245 10.51 19.40 -0.48
CA PHE A 245 9.60 20.39 -1.02
C PHE A 245 10.26 21.77 -1.03
N LEU A 246 10.41 22.34 -2.22
CA LEU A 246 10.91 23.70 -2.42
C LEU A 246 9.72 24.63 -2.66
N TYR A 247 9.56 25.63 -1.80
CA TYR A 247 8.45 26.57 -1.89
C TYR A 247 8.95 28.01 -1.85
N SER A 248 8.75 28.73 -2.96
CA SER A 248 9.06 30.15 -3.06
C SER A 248 7.82 30.99 -2.79
N THR A 249 7.89 31.87 -1.80
CA THR A 249 6.78 32.75 -1.44
C THR A 249 7.25 34.10 -0.89
N LYS A 250 6.34 35.08 -0.92
CA LYS A 250 6.46 36.36 -0.22
C LYS A 250 5.58 36.43 1.03
N ASP A 251 4.74 35.42 1.22
CA ASP A 251 3.78 35.39 2.30
C ASP A 251 4.54 35.28 3.63
N LYS A 252 4.03 35.97 4.65
CA LYS A 252 4.63 35.95 5.99
C LYS A 252 4.33 34.67 6.75
N ASN A 253 3.28 33.95 6.35
CA ASN A 253 2.85 32.72 6.99
C ASN A 253 2.70 31.63 5.94
N LEU A 254 3.08 30.41 6.30
CA LEU A 254 2.83 29.21 5.52
C LEU A 254 1.97 28.27 6.33
N LYS A 255 0.77 27.98 5.81
CA LYS A 255 -0.07 26.90 6.30
C LYS A 255 -0.10 25.80 5.25
N MET A 256 0.26 24.59 5.64
CA MET A 256 0.19 23.44 4.76
C MET A 256 -0.30 22.19 5.49
N ARG A 257 -1.00 21.31 4.78
CA ARG A 257 -1.36 19.98 5.24
C ARG A 257 -0.60 18.95 4.42
N ILE A 258 0.19 18.13 5.09
CA ILE A 258 0.99 17.08 4.48
C ILE A 258 0.26 15.76 4.71
N SER A 259 0.14 14.96 3.66
CA SER A 259 -0.51 13.66 3.72
C SER A 259 0.27 12.62 2.92
N ALA A 260 0.26 11.39 3.42
CA ALA A 260 0.94 10.26 2.78
C ALA A 260 0.19 8.95 3.10
N PRO A 261 0.34 7.91 2.28
CA PRO A 261 -0.34 6.63 2.48
C PRO A 261 -0.11 5.99 3.85
N PHE A 262 1.12 6.03 4.37
CA PHE A 262 1.53 5.29 5.58
C PHE A 262 1.84 6.17 6.79
N TYR A 263 1.53 7.46 6.71
CA TYR A 263 1.81 8.42 7.79
C TYR A 263 0.51 9.11 8.21
N GLU A 264 0.50 9.60 9.45
CA GLU A 264 -0.60 10.43 9.94
C GLU A 264 -0.55 11.80 9.23
N PRO A 265 -1.69 12.36 8.78
CA PRO A 265 -1.72 13.70 8.20
C PRO A 265 -1.19 14.72 9.20
N LEU A 266 -0.31 15.61 8.73
CA LEU A 266 0.31 16.63 9.57
C LEU A 266 -0.09 18.02 9.07
N GLU A 267 -0.61 18.84 9.96
CA GLU A 267 -0.81 20.26 9.71
C GLU A 267 0.40 21.06 10.20
N VAL A 268 0.96 21.87 9.31
CA VAL A 268 2.11 22.71 9.57
C VAL A 268 1.69 24.15 9.40
N ASN A 269 1.92 24.93 10.46
CA ASN A 269 1.77 26.38 10.45
C ASN A 269 3.10 27.01 10.84
N ARG A 270 3.64 27.87 9.98
CA ARG A 270 4.95 28.52 10.15
C ARG A 270 4.81 30.01 9.93
N ASN A 271 5.42 30.79 10.82
CA ASN A 271 5.72 32.17 10.57
C ASN A 271 7.08 32.24 9.84
N LEU A 272 7.05 32.68 8.58
CA LEU A 272 8.17 32.72 7.66
C LEU A 272 9.13 33.90 7.90
N GLU A 273 8.76 34.88 8.74
CA GLU A 273 9.64 36.01 9.08
C GLU A 273 10.89 35.54 9.84
N ASN A 274 10.72 34.52 10.71
CA ASN A 274 11.78 33.97 11.55
C ASN A 274 12.08 32.49 11.26
N ALA A 275 11.47 31.91 10.23
CA ALA A 275 11.68 30.50 9.89
C ALA A 275 13.06 30.28 9.25
N PRO A 276 13.72 29.13 9.51
CA PRO A 276 14.92 28.74 8.79
C PRO A 276 14.59 28.49 7.31
N GLU A 277 15.58 28.70 6.43
CA GLU A 277 15.45 28.40 4.99
C GLU A 277 15.34 26.91 4.72
N GLU A 278 15.95 26.07 5.56
CA GLU A 278 15.86 24.62 5.51
C GLU A 278 15.30 24.05 6.82
N GLU A 279 14.25 23.24 6.72
CA GLU A 279 13.60 22.58 7.86
C GLU A 279 13.40 21.09 7.56
N LYS A 280 13.63 20.25 8.58
CA LYS A 280 13.26 18.83 8.55
C LYS A 280 11.94 18.66 9.30
N ILE A 281 10.95 18.08 8.62
CA ILE A 281 9.63 17.80 9.18
C ILE A 281 9.54 16.30 9.45
N GLU A 282 9.30 15.95 10.71
CA GLU A 282 9.07 14.58 11.14
C GLU A 282 7.62 14.18 10.87
N LEU A 283 7.43 13.16 10.05
CA LEU A 283 6.14 12.52 9.83
C LEU A 283 6.04 11.29 10.71
N LYS A 284 4.98 11.23 11.52
CA LYS A 284 4.68 10.09 12.37
C LYS A 284 4.07 8.96 11.52
N PRO A 285 4.66 7.75 11.53
CA PRO A 285 4.05 6.59 10.90
C PRO A 285 2.64 6.34 11.44
N ASP A 286 1.72 5.93 10.56
CA ASP A 286 0.40 5.46 10.97
C ASP A 286 0.46 3.94 11.12
N ASP A 287 0.72 3.48 12.35
CA ASP A 287 0.88 2.07 12.71
C ASP A 287 -0.27 1.19 12.18
N TYR A 288 -1.47 1.74 12.11
CA TYR A 288 -2.66 1.00 11.66
C TYR A 288 -2.71 0.86 10.15
N LYS A 289 -2.36 1.92 9.40
CA LYS A 289 -2.26 1.82 7.93
C LYS A 289 -1.08 0.94 7.53
N MET A 290 0.03 1.04 8.26
CA MET A 290 1.20 0.17 8.10
C MET A 290 0.85 -1.29 8.41
N ALA A 291 0.14 -1.55 9.50
CA ALA A 291 -0.33 -2.89 9.85
C ALA A 291 -1.31 -3.42 8.79
N ALA A 292 -2.31 -2.63 8.37
CA ALA A 292 -3.24 -3.03 7.32
C ALA A 292 -2.53 -3.37 6.01
N TYR A 293 -1.52 -2.59 5.61
CA TYR A 293 -0.69 -2.85 4.44
C TYR A 293 0.19 -4.10 4.62
N TYR A 294 0.89 -4.22 5.75
CA TYR A 294 1.68 -5.41 6.09
C TYR A 294 0.83 -6.68 5.99
N PHE A 295 -0.39 -6.60 6.52
CA PHE A 295 -1.35 -7.67 6.47
C PHE A 295 -1.90 -7.96 5.06
N SER A 296 -2.03 -6.96 4.19
CA SER A 296 -2.52 -7.19 2.82
C SER A 296 -1.46 -7.78 1.89
N ILE A 297 -0.18 -7.48 2.12
CA ILE A 297 0.92 -7.90 1.23
C ILE A 297 1.62 -9.19 1.66
N LYS A 298 1.60 -9.54 2.96
CA LYS A 298 2.30 -10.74 3.44
C LYS A 298 1.53 -11.96 2.98
N ASP A 299 1.90 -12.45 1.79
CA ASP A 299 1.55 -13.77 1.31
C ASP A 299 1.88 -14.77 2.44
N VAL A 300 0.90 -15.59 2.83
CA VAL A 300 1.12 -16.71 3.77
C VAL A 300 1.85 -17.85 3.06
N LYS A 301 2.72 -17.53 2.10
CA LYS A 301 3.41 -18.50 1.25
C LYS A 301 4.74 -18.87 1.88
N GLY A 302 4.94 -20.16 2.12
CA GLY A 302 6.16 -20.72 2.67
C GLY A 302 6.03 -20.97 4.18
N GLY A 303 5.72 -22.21 4.53
CA GLY A 303 5.51 -22.68 5.90
C GLY A 303 4.62 -23.92 5.90
N ASN A 304 4.70 -24.74 6.95
CA ASN A 304 3.77 -25.85 7.15
C ASN A 304 2.33 -25.29 7.20
N PRO A 305 1.32 -25.93 6.56
CA PRO A 305 -0.10 -25.54 6.66
C PRO A 305 -0.56 -25.11 8.06
N GLN A 306 -0.07 -25.74 9.12
CA GLN A 306 -0.40 -25.41 10.52
C GLN A 306 0.11 -24.01 10.95
N GLU A 307 1.30 -23.61 10.51
CA GLU A 307 1.87 -22.29 10.80
C GLU A 307 1.08 -21.19 10.06
N GLN A 308 0.61 -21.50 8.85
CA GLN A 308 -0.20 -20.57 8.06
C GLN A 308 -1.54 -20.27 8.76
N VAL A 309 -2.18 -21.31 9.29
CA VAL A 309 -3.42 -21.18 10.07
C VAL A 309 -3.18 -20.38 11.36
N ALA A 310 -2.11 -20.67 12.09
CA ALA A 310 -1.75 -19.93 13.31
C ALA A 310 -1.53 -18.43 13.04
N LEU A 311 -0.85 -18.10 11.94
CA LEU A 311 -0.61 -16.71 11.53
C LEU A 311 -1.91 -15.99 11.14
N ILE A 312 -2.82 -16.67 10.44
CA ILE A 312 -4.15 -16.14 10.08
C ILE A 312 -4.97 -15.89 11.35
N LYS A 313 -4.98 -16.83 12.30
CA LYS A 313 -5.68 -16.71 13.60
C LYS A 313 -5.14 -15.54 14.41
N GLN A 314 -3.81 -15.39 14.49
CA GLN A 314 -3.16 -14.27 15.16
C GLN A 314 -3.57 -12.93 14.53
N LYS A 315 -3.49 -12.82 13.20
CA LYS A 315 -3.87 -11.62 12.45
C LYS A 315 -5.35 -11.26 12.66
N ARG A 316 -6.24 -12.27 12.63
CA ARG A 316 -7.67 -12.09 12.90
C ARG A 316 -7.90 -11.50 14.30
N ASN A 317 -7.27 -12.08 15.33
CA ASN A 317 -7.38 -11.61 16.72
C ASN A 317 -6.85 -10.18 16.90
N GLN A 318 -5.77 -9.82 16.20
CA GLN A 318 -5.25 -8.46 16.22
C GLN A 318 -6.27 -7.49 15.63
N LEU A 319 -6.82 -7.78 14.44
CA LEU A 319 -7.83 -6.91 13.82
C LEU A 319 -9.12 -6.82 14.65
N GLU A 320 -9.54 -7.90 15.31
CA GLU A 320 -10.67 -7.91 16.25
C GLU A 320 -10.49 -6.91 17.40
N ASN A 321 -9.27 -6.81 17.92
CA ASN A 321 -8.98 -5.90 19.03
C ASN A 321 -8.87 -4.44 18.58
N LEU A 322 -8.32 -4.21 17.39
CA LEU A 322 -8.09 -2.86 16.85
C LEU A 322 -9.36 -2.22 16.29
N ILE A 323 -10.28 -3.01 15.72
CA ILE A 323 -11.50 -2.49 15.07
C ILE A 323 -12.64 -2.46 16.08
N SER A 324 -13.32 -1.32 16.20
CA SER A 324 -14.49 -1.20 17.07
C SER A 324 -15.66 -2.05 16.56
N ASN A 325 -16.47 -2.59 17.47
CA ASN A 325 -17.65 -3.39 17.13
C ASN A 325 -18.72 -2.59 16.35
N ASN A 326 -18.71 -1.26 16.49
CA ASN A 326 -19.60 -0.33 15.79
C ASN A 326 -18.91 0.39 14.62
N ALA A 327 -17.76 -0.11 14.14
CA ALA A 327 -17.04 0.52 13.05
C ALA A 327 -17.86 0.57 11.77
N VAL A 328 -17.75 1.67 11.03
CA VAL A 328 -18.40 1.85 9.73
C VAL A 328 -17.37 1.60 8.62
N ILE A 329 -17.57 0.55 7.84
CA ILE A 329 -16.60 0.12 6.83
C ILE A 329 -17.23 0.22 5.44
N TYR A 330 -16.53 0.88 4.51
CA TYR A 330 -16.96 1.04 3.13
C TYR A 330 -15.91 0.52 2.14
N GLN A 331 -16.35 -0.32 1.22
CA GLN A 331 -15.60 -0.66 0.01
C GLN A 331 -16.09 0.21 -1.14
N VAL A 332 -15.17 0.89 -1.81
CA VAL A 332 -15.43 1.65 -3.04
C VAL A 332 -15.05 0.77 -4.24
N TYR A 333 -15.97 0.64 -5.19
CA TYR A 333 -15.76 -0.07 -6.45
C TYR A 333 -15.43 0.91 -7.57
N ASP A 334 -14.45 0.55 -8.39
CA ASP A 334 -14.12 1.27 -9.62
C ASP A 334 -15.08 0.74 -10.72
N ASN A 335 -16.29 1.32 -10.82
CA ASN A 335 -17.30 1.06 -11.85
C ASN A 335 -17.90 2.36 -12.39
N ASP A 336 -18.59 2.31 -13.55
CA ASP A 336 -19.14 3.51 -14.24
C ASP A 336 -20.11 4.35 -13.38
N THR A 337 -20.66 3.76 -12.33
CA THR A 337 -21.53 4.41 -11.34
C THR A 337 -20.97 4.20 -9.94
N TYR A 338 -20.44 5.25 -9.30
CA TYR A 338 -19.80 5.25 -7.97
C TYR A 338 -20.44 4.24 -6.99
N GLY A 339 -19.93 3.01 -6.99
CA GLY A 339 -20.45 1.90 -6.20
C GLY A 339 -19.81 1.90 -4.82
N ILE A 340 -20.63 1.99 -3.77
CA ILE A 340 -20.18 1.80 -2.39
C ILE A 340 -20.91 0.63 -1.76
N GLU A 341 -20.16 -0.28 -1.15
CA GLU A 341 -20.71 -1.34 -0.30
C GLU A 341 -20.33 -1.08 1.15
N ARG A 342 -21.30 -1.19 2.04
CA ARG A 342 -21.06 -1.15 3.48
C ARG A 342 -20.78 -2.56 3.98
N LEU A 343 -19.64 -2.74 4.62
CA LEU A 343 -19.24 -3.99 5.27
C LEU A 343 -19.38 -3.86 6.79
N ASP A 344 -19.72 -4.96 7.44
CA ASP A 344 -19.58 -5.08 8.89
C ASP A 344 -18.13 -5.47 9.26
N LYS A 345 -17.82 -5.38 10.56
CA LYS A 345 -16.49 -5.70 11.10
C LYS A 345 -16.05 -7.11 10.72
N GLN A 346 -16.92 -8.10 10.82
CA GLN A 346 -16.59 -9.50 10.58
C GLN A 346 -16.32 -9.75 9.09
N LYS A 347 -17.15 -9.20 8.20
CA LYS A 347 -16.97 -9.26 6.75
C LYS A 347 -15.66 -8.63 6.33
N TYR A 348 -15.32 -7.45 6.86
CA TYR A 348 -14.04 -6.82 6.59
C TYR A 348 -12.85 -7.65 7.06
N ILE A 349 -12.87 -8.13 8.32
CA ILE A 349 -11.78 -8.93 8.87
C ILE A 349 -11.61 -10.23 8.07
N THR A 350 -12.70 -10.92 7.75
CA THR A 350 -12.68 -12.09 6.88
C THR A 350 -12.08 -11.74 5.52
N LEU A 351 -12.57 -10.70 4.85
CA LEU A 351 -12.04 -10.26 3.55
C LEU A 351 -10.52 -10.07 3.57
N VAL A 352 -9.98 -9.31 4.53
CA VAL A 352 -8.53 -8.99 4.57
C VAL A 352 -7.67 -10.11 5.13
N THR A 353 -8.26 -11.14 5.75
CA THR A 353 -7.56 -12.33 6.24
C THR A 353 -7.62 -13.50 5.26
N THR A 354 -8.55 -13.49 4.31
CA THR A 354 -8.64 -14.51 3.25
C THR A 354 -7.38 -14.47 2.37
N PRO A 355 -6.68 -15.61 2.19
CA PRO A 355 -5.53 -15.68 1.29
C PRO A 355 -5.96 -15.50 -0.18
N THR A 356 -5.97 -14.26 -0.68
CA THR A 356 -6.27 -13.96 -2.09
C THR A 356 -5.24 -13.03 -2.68
N THR A 357 -4.95 -13.19 -3.98
CA THR A 357 -4.04 -12.31 -4.71
C THR A 357 -4.65 -10.93 -4.96
N SER A 358 -5.98 -10.82 -5.00
CA SER A 358 -6.68 -9.55 -5.20
C SER A 358 -6.42 -8.54 -4.08
N LEU A 359 -6.20 -9.00 -2.84
CA LEU A 359 -5.87 -8.13 -1.71
C LEU A 359 -4.53 -7.40 -1.85
N LYS A 360 -3.64 -7.86 -2.75
CA LYS A 360 -2.38 -7.14 -3.05
C LYS A 360 -2.63 -5.73 -3.59
N ASN A 361 -3.80 -5.51 -4.20
CA ASN A 361 -4.23 -4.22 -4.74
C ASN A 361 -5.17 -3.46 -3.80
N LEU A 362 -5.28 -3.89 -2.54
CA LEU A 362 -6.07 -3.18 -1.53
C LEU A 362 -5.38 -1.86 -1.17
N ASN A 363 -6.13 -0.77 -1.30
CA ASN A 363 -5.70 0.57 -0.92
C ASN A 363 -6.68 1.18 0.08
N VAL A 364 -6.18 1.57 1.25
CA VAL A 364 -6.97 2.26 2.28
C VAL A 364 -7.05 3.74 1.93
N ILE A 365 -8.27 4.21 1.64
CA ILE A 365 -8.56 5.61 1.28
C ILE A 365 -8.65 6.48 2.54
N GLU A 366 -9.37 6.00 3.55
CA GLU A 366 -9.59 6.73 4.80
C GLU A 366 -9.67 5.76 5.98
N MET A 367 -9.12 6.16 7.11
CA MET A 367 -9.26 5.44 8.37
C MET A 367 -9.43 6.44 9.51
N LYS A 368 -10.44 6.26 10.36
CA LYS A 368 -10.70 7.11 11.53
C LYS A 368 -10.65 6.29 12.81
N LYS A 369 -10.12 6.91 13.85
CA LYS A 369 -9.93 6.31 15.17
C LYS A 369 -10.76 7.08 16.21
N ASP A 370 -11.15 6.41 17.28
CA ASP A 370 -11.66 7.06 18.48
C ASP A 370 -10.50 7.56 19.37
N THR A 371 -10.85 8.19 20.49
CA THR A 371 -9.89 8.67 21.49
C THR A 371 -9.13 7.54 22.19
N ASN A 372 -9.63 6.31 22.14
CA ASN A 372 -9.02 5.13 22.73
C ASN A 372 -8.11 4.38 21.73
N GLY A 373 -7.96 4.89 20.51
CA GLY A 373 -7.17 4.30 19.45
C GLY A 373 -7.87 3.20 18.63
N LYS A 374 -9.14 2.87 18.92
CA LYS A 374 -9.89 1.89 18.12
C LYS A 374 -10.32 2.48 16.79
N ILE A 375 -10.24 1.66 15.74
CA ILE A 375 -10.72 2.03 14.42
C ILE A 375 -12.25 2.06 14.41
N ILE A 376 -12.83 3.22 14.13
CA ILE A 376 -14.28 3.43 14.04
C ILE A 376 -14.77 3.61 12.60
N SER A 377 -13.88 3.86 11.65
CA SER A 377 -14.23 3.97 10.24
C SER A 377 -13.09 3.49 9.35
N ILE A 378 -13.41 2.74 8.30
CA ILE A 378 -12.48 2.34 7.25
C ILE A 378 -13.15 2.56 5.90
N LYS A 379 -12.50 3.28 4.99
CA LYS A 379 -12.88 3.35 3.58
C LYS A 379 -11.71 2.85 2.76
N PHE A 380 -11.94 1.87 1.89
CA PHE A 380 -10.89 1.27 1.08
C PHE A 380 -11.41 0.94 -0.33
N LYS A 381 -10.49 0.67 -1.25
CA LYS A 381 -10.78 0.11 -2.56
C LYS A 381 -9.82 -1.02 -2.89
N ILE A 382 -10.23 -1.91 -3.79
CA ILE A 382 -9.38 -2.97 -4.32
C ILE A 382 -9.29 -2.75 -5.83
N ALA A 383 -8.13 -2.34 -6.33
CA ALA A 383 -7.98 -2.11 -7.76
C ALA A 383 -8.01 -3.45 -8.52
N SER A 384 -8.78 -3.50 -9.62
CA SER A 384 -8.76 -4.67 -10.51
C SER A 384 -7.36 -4.79 -11.14
N THR A 385 -6.87 -6.02 -11.26
CA THR A 385 -5.61 -6.34 -11.93
C THR A 385 -5.59 -5.96 -13.41
N ASP A 386 -6.75 -5.68 -14.01
CA ASP A 386 -6.88 -5.38 -15.45
C ASP A 386 -6.32 -4.01 -15.85
N GLU A 387 -6.13 -3.07 -14.91
CA GLU A 387 -5.65 -1.71 -15.26
C GLU A 387 -4.13 -1.62 -15.52
N LYS A 388 -3.34 -2.66 -15.19
CA LYS A 388 -1.89 -2.66 -15.45
C LYS A 388 -1.49 -3.21 -16.83
N ASN A 389 -2.46 -3.63 -17.64
CA ASN A 389 -2.24 -4.09 -19.02
C ASN A 389 -2.93 -3.15 -20.03
N LYS A 390 -2.65 -1.85 -19.94
CA LYS A 390 -2.99 -0.92 -21.03
C LYS A 390 -1.89 0.10 -21.27
#